data_AF-Q2IUJ9-F1
#
_entry.id   AF-Q2IUJ9-F1
#
_cell.length_a   1.000
_cell.length_b   1.000
_cell.length_c   1.000
_cell.angle_alpha   90.00
_cell.angle_beta   90.00
_cell.angle_gamma   90.00
#
_symmetry.space_group_name_H-M   'P 1'
#
loop_
_entity.id
_entity.type
_entity.pdbx_description
1 polymer ?
#
loop_
_entity_poly.entity_id
_entity_poly.type
_entity_poly.pdbx_seq_one_letter_code
_entity_poly.pdbx_strand_id
1 'polypeptide(L)'
;MTYVVTDNCKGCRYTECVTVCPVECFHVDAAMTYIDPENCIDCGGCAPACPVGAIAPDYRLPAHQKFWIDVNRKRAAETPVLTARLPPLPGADDRRQALGR
;
A
#
# COMPACT_ATOMS: atom_id res chain seq x y z
N MET A 1 -3.47 -11.48 10.94
CA MET A 1 -2.29 -10.64 10.70
C MET A 1 -2.71 -9.61 9.67
N THR A 2 -1.83 -8.75 9.17
CA THR A 2 -2.24 -7.82 8.11
C THR A 2 -1.10 -7.53 7.14
N TYR A 3 -1.46 -7.12 5.93
CA TYR A 3 -0.52 -6.54 4.99
C TYR A 3 -0.39 -5.03 5.23
N VAL A 4 0.80 -4.50 4.98
CA VAL A 4 1.16 -3.12 5.32
C VAL A 4 1.80 -2.46 4.11
N VAL A 5 1.38 -1.25 3.78
CA VAL A 5 2.03 -0.41 2.76
C VAL A 5 3.16 0.40 3.41
N THR A 6 4.35 0.39 2.80
CA THR A 6 5.57 1.06 3.29
C THR A 6 5.99 2.24 2.42
N ASP A 7 7.16 2.81 2.71
CA ASP A 7 7.70 4.05 2.16
C ASP A 7 7.89 4.04 0.63
N ASN A 8 8.09 2.88 0.02
CA ASN A 8 8.22 2.77 -1.43
C ASN A 8 6.96 3.25 -2.17
N CYS A 9 5.77 3.16 -1.57
CA CYS A 9 4.53 3.62 -2.20
C CYS A 9 4.45 5.16 -2.28
N LYS A 10 5.06 5.85 -1.31
CA LYS A 10 5.02 7.31 -1.20
C LYS A 10 5.59 7.98 -2.44
N GLY A 11 4.77 8.78 -3.12
CA GLY A 11 5.17 9.46 -4.36
C GLY A 11 5.08 8.62 -5.63
N CYS A 12 4.71 7.34 -5.54
CA CYS A 12 4.34 6.51 -6.70
C CYS A 12 2.82 6.38 -6.81
N ARG A 13 2.19 5.79 -5.79
CA ARG A 13 0.75 5.52 -5.71
C ARG A 13 0.17 4.94 -7.02
N TYR A 14 0.71 3.81 -7.47
CA TYR A 14 0.26 3.10 -8.69
C TYR A 14 -1.17 2.53 -8.61
N THR A 15 -1.63 2.17 -7.40
CA THR A 15 -2.97 1.61 -7.12
C THR A 15 -3.33 0.25 -7.75
N GLU A 16 -2.38 -0.43 -8.40
CA GLU A 16 -2.56 -1.81 -8.93
C GLU A 16 -3.06 -2.80 -7.86
N CYS A 17 -2.62 -2.62 -6.61
CA CYS A 17 -3.01 -3.42 -5.46
C CYS A 17 -4.51 -3.43 -5.17
N VAL A 18 -5.26 -2.41 -5.58
CA VAL A 18 -6.71 -2.30 -5.36
C VAL A 18 -7.45 -3.35 -6.18
N THR A 19 -7.02 -3.60 -7.42
CA THR A 19 -7.71 -4.54 -8.33
C THR A 19 -7.65 -6.01 -7.94
N VAL A 20 -6.78 -6.34 -6.98
CA VAL A 20 -6.57 -7.71 -6.50
C VAL A 20 -7.06 -7.88 -5.06
N CYS A 21 -7.61 -6.84 -4.44
CA CYS A 21 -8.10 -6.90 -3.07
C CYS A 21 -9.56 -7.41 -3.07
N PRO A 22 -9.85 -8.61 -2.54
CA PRO A 22 -11.20 -9.17 -2.57
C PRO A 22 -12.18 -8.51 -1.58
N VAL A 23 -11.66 -7.69 -0.66
CA VAL A 23 -12.40 -7.07 0.44
C VAL A 23 -12.28 -5.54 0.45
N GLU A 24 -11.74 -4.96 -0.62
CA GLU A 24 -11.66 -3.51 -0.84
C GLU A 24 -11.06 -2.70 0.33
N CYS A 25 -10.14 -3.29 1.10
CA CYS A 25 -9.58 -2.69 2.32
C CYS A 25 -8.47 -1.65 2.07
N PHE A 26 -8.44 -0.99 0.91
CA PHE A 26 -7.46 0.03 0.59
C PHE A 26 -8.04 1.42 0.80
N HIS A 27 -7.24 2.30 1.39
CA HIS A 27 -7.54 3.71 1.54
C HIS A 27 -6.45 4.55 0.89
N VAL A 28 -6.72 5.83 0.62
CA VAL A 28 -5.81 6.65 -0.18
C VAL A 28 -5.78 8.11 0.25
N ASP A 29 -4.61 8.72 0.15
CA ASP A 29 -4.45 10.18 0.17
C ASP A 29 -3.68 10.67 -1.06
N ALA A 30 -3.27 11.94 -1.02
CA ALA A 30 -2.51 12.55 -2.12
C ALA A 30 -1.12 11.94 -2.34
N ALA A 31 -0.56 11.20 -1.36
CA ALA A 31 0.82 10.73 -1.37
C ALA A 31 0.97 9.22 -1.58
N MET A 32 0.07 8.40 -0.99
CA MET A 32 0.15 6.94 -1.05
C MET A 32 -1.19 6.26 -0.70
N THR A 33 -1.19 4.92 -0.73
CA THR A 33 -2.28 4.08 -0.24
C THR A 33 -1.97 3.51 1.15
N TYR A 34 -3.01 3.10 1.86
CA TYR A 34 -2.95 2.48 3.18
C TYR A 34 -3.86 1.26 3.20
N ILE A 35 -3.47 0.21 3.93
CA ILE A 35 -4.31 -0.97 4.15
C ILE A 35 -5.02 -0.83 5.48
N ASP A 36 -6.34 -1.01 5.48
CA ASP A 36 -7.12 -1.15 6.70
C ASP A 36 -6.88 -2.54 7.33
N PRO A 37 -6.27 -2.62 8.52
CA PRO A 37 -6.00 -3.89 9.17
C PRO A 37 -7.26 -4.59 9.71
N GLU A 38 -8.38 -3.88 9.90
CA GLU A 38 -9.62 -4.49 10.38
C GLU A 38 -10.33 -5.28 9.29
N ASN A 39 -10.23 -4.81 8.04
CA ASN A 39 -10.86 -5.45 6.88
C ASN A 39 -9.90 -6.36 6.09
N CYS A 40 -8.58 -6.25 6.28
CA CYS A 40 -7.61 -7.11 5.61
C CYS A 40 -7.74 -8.58 6.05
N ILE A 41 -7.88 -9.48 5.07
CA ILE A 41 -8.04 -10.94 5.31
C ILE A 41 -6.77 -11.77 5.04
N ASP A 42 -5.60 -11.13 4.98
CA ASP A 42 -4.31 -11.81 4.76
C ASP A 42 -4.19 -12.66 3.48
N CYS A 43 -4.97 -12.37 2.42
CA CYS A 43 -4.95 -13.16 1.20
C CYS A 43 -3.64 -13.03 0.38
N GLY A 44 -2.91 -11.92 0.54
CA GLY A 44 -1.59 -11.68 -0.04
C GLY A 44 -1.52 -11.34 -1.53
N GLY A 45 -2.65 -11.23 -2.23
CA GLY A 45 -2.68 -10.89 -3.67
C GLY A 45 -2.09 -9.52 -4.00
N CYS A 46 -2.17 -8.56 -3.07
CA CYS A 46 -1.69 -7.20 -3.28
C CYS A 46 -0.16 -7.05 -3.32
N ALA A 47 0.59 -7.91 -2.62
CA ALA A 47 2.04 -7.81 -2.53
C ALA A 47 2.75 -7.96 -3.89
N PRO A 48 2.50 -9.00 -4.70
CA PRO A 48 3.11 -9.13 -6.02
C PRO A 48 2.55 -8.12 -7.05
N ALA A 49 1.35 -7.57 -6.82
CA ALA A 49 0.76 -6.57 -7.71
C ALA A 49 1.39 -5.18 -7.59
N CYS A 50 2.14 -4.89 -6.51
CA CYS A 50 2.73 -3.58 -6.29
C CYS A 50 4.02 -3.40 -7.13
N PRO A 51 4.05 -2.46 -8.11
CA PRO A 51 5.22 -2.30 -8.99
C PRO A 51 6.50 -1.88 -8.28
N VAL A 52 6.40 -1.28 -7.09
CA VAL A 52 7.54 -0.79 -6.31
C VAL A 52 7.83 -1.66 -5.07
N GLY A 53 7.16 -2.80 -4.95
CA GLY A 53 7.37 -3.73 -3.83
C GLY A 53 7.13 -3.09 -2.46
N ALA A 54 6.12 -2.22 -2.34
CA ALA A 54 5.84 -1.46 -1.12
C ALA A 54 4.92 -2.19 -0.14
N ILE A 55 4.53 -3.44 -0.40
CA ILE A 55 3.52 -4.14 0.40
C ILE A 55 4.12 -5.43 0.93
N ALA A 56 4.06 -5.60 2.25
CA ALA A 56 4.56 -6.78 2.94
C ALA A 56 3.67 -7.12 4.14
N PRO A 57 3.61 -8.40 4.57
CA PRO A 57 2.91 -8.75 5.80
C PRO A 57 3.67 -8.20 7.03
N ASP A 58 2.92 -7.76 8.04
CA ASP A 58 3.40 -7.10 9.26
C ASP A 58 4.58 -7.83 9.94
N TYR A 59 4.54 -9.16 10.02
CA TYR A 59 5.55 -10.00 10.66
C TYR A 59 6.86 -10.11 9.86
N ARG A 60 6.87 -9.77 8.56
CA ARG A 60 8.09 -9.73 7.73
C ARG A 60 8.74 -8.36 7.68
N LEU A 61 8.10 -7.33 8.24
CA LEU A 61 8.69 -6.00 8.25
C LEU A 61 9.95 -5.98 9.13
N PRO A 62 11.06 -5.40 8.66
CA PRO A 62 12.23 -5.18 9.49
C PRO A 62 11.87 -4.22 10.64
N ALA A 63 12.64 -4.30 11.74
CA ALA A 63 12.35 -3.52 12.95
C ALA A 63 12.17 -2.02 12.67
N HIS A 64 13.00 -1.45 11.79
CA HIS A 64 12.96 -0.04 11.43
C HIS A 64 11.73 0.36 10.58
N GLN A 65 10.93 -0.59 10.08
CA GLN A 65 9.71 -0.33 9.31
C GLN A 65 8.42 -0.70 10.07
N LYS A 66 8.51 -1.30 11.26
CA LYS A 66 7.31 -1.73 12.01
C LYS A 66 6.36 -0.59 12.37
N PHE A 67 6.85 0.65 12.43
CA PHE A 67 5.99 1.84 12.63
C PHE A 67 4.93 2.01 11.53
N TRP A 68 5.15 1.46 10.33
CA TRP A 68 4.18 1.50 9.24
C TRP A 68 2.87 0.78 9.56
N ILE A 69 2.88 -0.17 10.49
CA ILE A 69 1.67 -0.86 10.96
C ILE A 69 0.68 0.17 11.53
N ASP A 70 1.15 1.02 12.45
CA ASP A 70 0.31 2.04 13.07
C ASP A 70 -0.04 3.18 12.10
N VAL A 71 0.86 3.50 11.16
CA VAL A 71 0.56 4.48 10.11
C VAL A 71 -0.58 3.99 9.23
N ASN A 72 -0.54 2.74 8.76
CA ASN A 72 -1.61 2.18 7.92
C ASN A 72 -2.94 2.18 8.67
N ARG A 73 -2.96 1.70 9.92
CA ARG A 73 -4.17 1.72 10.77
C ARG A 73 -4.77 3.11 10.91
N LYS A 74 -3.97 4.10 11.32
CA LYS A 74 -4.46 5.47 11.57
C LYS A 74 -4.93 6.13 10.28
N ARG A 75 -4.14 6.01 9.20
CA ARG A 75 -4.46 6.66 7.94
C ARG A 75 -5.66 6.03 7.27
N ALA A 76 -5.83 4.71 7.33
CA ALA A 76 -7.04 4.05 6.84
C ALA A 76 -8.31 4.59 7.53
N ALA A 77 -8.28 4.81 8.85
CA ALA A 77 -9.42 5.40 9.57
C ALA A 77 -9.72 6.86 9.19
N GLU A 78 -8.74 7.60 8.65
CA GLU A 78 -8.85 9.04 8.35
C GLU A 78 -9.04 9.35 6.86
N THR A 79 -8.81 8.37 5.97
CA THR A 79 -8.76 8.59 4.52
C THR A 79 -9.88 7.82 3.81
N PRO A 80 -10.36 8.30 2.65
CA PRO A 80 -11.43 7.63 1.94
C PRO A 80 -10.99 6.24 1.44
N VAL A 81 -11.95 5.31 1.42
CA VAL A 81 -11.79 4.01 0.77
C VAL A 81 -11.52 4.21 -0.72
N LEU A 82 -10.57 3.45 -1.25
CA LEU A 82 -10.19 3.44 -2.65
C LEU A 82 -10.82 2.23 -3.34
N THR A 83 -11.93 2.46 -4.05
CA THR A 83 -12.72 1.41 -4.70
C THR A 83 -12.35 1.15 -6.17
N ALA A 84 -11.47 1.97 -6.75
CA ALA A 84 -11.05 1.84 -8.15
C ALA A 84 -9.59 2.27 -8.33
N ARG A 85 -8.97 1.89 -9.45
CA ARG A 85 -7.63 2.40 -9.79
C ARG A 85 -7.65 3.90 -10.01
N LEU A 86 -6.56 4.53 -9.59
CA LEU A 86 -6.22 5.90 -9.96
C LEU A 86 -4.97 5.87 -10.83
N PRO A 87 -4.79 6.86 -11.72
CA PRO A 87 -3.52 7.06 -12.39
C PRO A 87 -2.38 7.19 -11.37
N PRO A 88 -1.19 6.63 -11.65
CA PRO A 88 0.00 6.86 -10.85
C PRO A 88 0.31 8.35 -10.70
N LEU A 89 1.02 8.73 -9.63
CA LEU A 89 1.43 10.11 -9.44
C LEU A 89 2.45 10.53 -10.51
N PRO A 90 2.53 11.84 -10.85
CA PRO A 90 3.62 12.35 -11.69
C PRO A 90 4.99 11.96 -11.14
N GLY A 91 5.86 11.42 -11.99
CA GLY A 91 7.19 10.92 -11.59
C GLY A 91 7.20 9.54 -10.93
N ALA A 92 6.07 8.83 -10.89
CA ALA A 92 6.01 7.48 -10.32
C ALA A 92 6.98 6.50 -11.02
N ASP A 93 7.08 6.57 -12.35
CA ASP A 93 7.96 5.71 -13.14
C ASP A 93 9.44 5.99 -12.91
N ASP A 94 9.83 7.26 -12.79
CA ASP A 94 11.21 7.63 -12.44
C ASP A 94 11.58 7.09 -11.06
N ARG A 95 10.65 7.19 -10.10
CA ARG A 95 10.83 6.61 -8.76
C ARG A 95 10.90 5.09 -8.79
N ARG A 96 10.08 4.42 -9.60
CA ARG A 96 10.14 2.96 -9.77
C ARG A 96 11.50 2.53 -10.31
N GLN A 97 12.01 3.23 -11.32
CA GLN A 97 13.36 3.00 -11.85
C GLN A 97 14.45 3.24 -10.81
N ALA A 98 14.34 4.31 -10.00
CA ALA A 98 15.28 4.59 -8.92
C ALA A 98 15.29 3.51 -7.81
N LEU A 99 14.18 2.79 -7.63
CA LEU A 99 14.07 1.64 -6.74
C LEU A 99 14.53 0.31 -7.39
N GLY A 100 14.93 0.34 -8.67
CA GLY A 100 15.36 -0.84 -9.42
C GLY A 100 14.23 -1.81 -9.75
N ARG A 101 13.05 -1.30 -10.10
CA ARG A 101 11.83 -2.06 -10.37
C ARG A 101 11.23 -1.80 -11.75
#